data_AF-A0A8H8JQT1-F1
#
_entry.id   AF-A0A8H8JQT1-F1
#
_cell.length_a   1.000
_cell.length_b   1.000
_cell.length_c   1.000
_cell.angle_alpha   90.00
_cell.angle_beta   90.00
_cell.angle_gamma   90.00
#
_symmetry.space_group_name_H-M   'P 1'
#
loop_
_entity.id
_entity.type
_entity.pdbx_description
1 polymer ?
#
loop_
_entity_poly.entity_id
_entity_poly.type
_entity_poly.pdbx_seq_one_letter_code
_entity_poly.pdbx_strand_id
1 'polypeptide(L)'
;MLFGGGEFLMELVDTISVAAFDNAWVEFCRYYNATAAEKTAKYGQTFNSGGFEQLYAKLQAYAGQRLNDTNQKQLAWNRITSATTFGNPVKVGGLNVIEPINEIIGLNTNDAASFSLAQYAVLAIAPELAPDSFLAKGRSKYADSVVSSSTIVASTYREKNTGPSVEKPKKKRGVIVRILYLLGLRGTK
;
A
#
# COMPACT_ATOMS: atom_id res chain seq x y z
N MET A 1 -0.85 -15.17 0.25
CA MET A 1 -1.23 -13.88 0.89
C MET A 1 -2.00 -12.94 -0.05
N LEU A 2 -2.88 -13.48 -0.91
CA LEU A 2 -3.70 -12.67 -1.83
C LEU A 2 -5.16 -12.51 -1.35
N PHE A 3 -5.60 -13.33 -0.39
CA PHE A 3 -6.98 -13.37 0.11
C PHE A 3 -7.12 -12.66 1.47
N GLY A 4 -6.56 -11.46 1.61
CA GLY A 4 -6.64 -10.66 2.85
C GLY A 4 -5.66 -11.06 3.96
N GLY A 5 -5.04 -12.23 3.87
CA GLY A 5 -4.06 -12.68 4.89
C GLY A 5 -2.83 -11.79 5.00
N GLY A 6 -2.39 -11.14 3.91
CA GLY A 6 -1.25 -10.22 3.97
C GLY A 6 -1.59 -8.97 4.78
N GLU A 7 -2.74 -8.36 4.50
CA GLU A 7 -3.29 -7.18 5.17
C GLU A 7 -3.52 -7.47 6.65
N PHE A 8 -4.21 -8.57 6.95
CA PHE A 8 -4.47 -9.00 8.32
C PHE A 8 -3.18 -9.16 9.12
N LEU A 9 -2.16 -9.80 8.54
CA LEU A 9 -0.88 -10.02 9.23
C LEU A 9 -0.07 -8.73 9.39
N MET A 10 -0.16 -7.78 8.46
CA MET A 10 0.48 -6.46 8.63
C MET A 10 -0.05 -5.70 9.85
N GLU A 11 -1.34 -5.82 10.17
CA GLU A 11 -1.95 -5.19 11.35
C GLU A 11 -1.80 -6.04 12.61
N LEU A 12 -1.91 -7.37 12.49
CA LEU A 12 -1.86 -8.29 13.62
C LEU A 12 -0.53 -8.17 14.37
N VAL A 13 0.61 -8.06 13.67
CA VAL A 13 1.93 -8.03 14.32
C VAL A 13 2.12 -6.83 15.24
N ASP A 14 1.42 -5.72 15.01
CA ASP A 14 1.46 -4.56 15.89
C ASP A 14 0.57 -4.76 17.13
N THR A 15 -0.34 -5.74 17.08
CA THR A 15 -1.27 -6.09 18.16
C THR A 15 -0.70 -7.17 19.09
N ILE A 16 0.14 -8.08 18.58
CA ILE A 16 0.71 -9.20 19.35
C ILE A 16 2.20 -9.00 19.66
N SER A 17 2.63 -9.25 20.89
CA SER A 17 4.04 -9.10 21.28
C SER A 17 4.80 -10.43 21.22
N VAL A 18 4.88 -11.03 20.02
CA VAL A 18 5.61 -12.29 19.79
C VAL A 18 6.71 -12.08 18.77
N ALA A 19 7.92 -11.76 19.25
CA ALA A 19 9.06 -11.39 18.38
C ALA A 19 9.43 -12.46 17.34
N ALA A 20 9.33 -13.75 17.70
CA ALA A 20 9.61 -14.83 16.76
C ALA A 20 8.63 -14.85 15.58
N PHE A 21 7.35 -14.52 15.83
CA PHE A 21 6.33 -14.43 14.79
C PHE A 21 6.59 -13.25 13.86
N ASP A 22 6.88 -12.09 14.43
CA ASP A 22 7.19 -10.88 13.67
C ASP A 22 8.38 -11.08 12.72
N ASN A 23 9.48 -11.65 13.26
CA ASN A 23 10.66 -11.97 12.46
C ASN A 23 10.34 -12.94 11.32
N ALA A 24 9.57 -14.00 11.59
CA ALA A 24 9.19 -14.97 10.56
C ALA A 24 8.30 -14.34 9.48
N TRP A 25 7.39 -13.45 9.87
CA TRP A 25 6.51 -12.74 8.92
C TRP A 25 7.28 -11.78 8.02
N VAL A 26 8.14 -10.93 8.61
CA VAL A 26 8.98 -9.99 7.85
C VAL A 26 9.95 -10.74 6.93
N GLU A 27 10.48 -11.88 7.38
CA GLU A 27 11.33 -12.73 6.56
C GLU A 27 10.57 -13.30 5.35
N PHE A 28 9.38 -13.86 5.54
CA PHE A 28 8.53 -14.30 4.43
C PHE A 28 8.27 -13.17 3.43
N CYS A 29 7.90 -11.99 3.94
CA CYS A 29 7.63 -10.82 3.12
C CYS A 29 8.83 -10.40 2.26
N ARG A 30 10.05 -10.45 2.83
CA ARG A 30 11.30 -10.13 2.13
C ARG A 30 11.65 -11.18 1.08
N TYR A 31 11.56 -12.47 1.42
CA TYR A 31 12.14 -13.54 0.61
C TYR A 31 11.21 -14.12 -0.46
N TYR A 32 9.92 -13.80 -0.46
CA TYR A 32 9.01 -14.27 -1.51
C TYR A 32 9.48 -13.86 -2.91
N ASN A 33 9.82 -12.58 -3.10
CA ASN A 33 10.31 -12.00 -4.37
C ASN A 33 11.84 -11.96 -4.48
N ALA A 34 12.56 -12.56 -3.52
CA ALA A 34 14.02 -12.58 -3.52
C ALA A 34 14.56 -13.50 -4.63
N THR A 35 15.78 -13.20 -5.05
CA THR A 35 16.51 -13.97 -6.06
C THR A 35 16.81 -15.39 -5.57
N ALA A 36 17.09 -16.30 -6.50
CA ALA A 36 17.52 -17.66 -6.17
C ALA A 36 18.77 -17.67 -5.28
N ALA A 37 19.72 -16.76 -5.52
CA ALA A 37 20.94 -16.63 -4.72
C ALA A 37 20.62 -16.22 -3.28
N GLU A 38 19.75 -15.21 -3.09
CA GLU A 38 19.32 -14.78 -1.75
C GLU A 38 18.55 -15.87 -1.00
N LYS A 39 17.68 -16.61 -1.69
CA LYS A 39 16.95 -17.75 -1.10
C LYS A 39 17.90 -18.87 -0.69
N THR A 40 18.85 -19.26 -1.53
CA THR A 40 19.86 -20.28 -1.19
C THR A 40 20.73 -19.83 -0.02
N ALA A 41 21.17 -18.58 -0.01
CA ALA A 41 21.97 -18.04 1.08
C ALA A 41 21.22 -18.06 2.43
N LYS A 42 19.90 -17.87 2.40
CA LYS A 42 19.06 -17.85 3.60
C LYS A 42 18.61 -19.25 4.06
N TYR A 43 18.13 -20.07 3.14
CA TYR A 43 17.44 -21.33 3.42
C TYR A 43 18.27 -22.58 3.11
N GLY A 44 19.49 -22.42 2.59
CA GLY A 44 20.34 -23.52 2.11
C GLY A 44 19.84 -24.16 0.81
N GLN A 45 18.72 -23.68 0.28
CA GLN A 45 18.12 -24.16 -0.96
C GLN A 45 17.35 -23.04 -1.65
N THR A 46 17.20 -23.16 -2.97
CA THR A 46 16.31 -22.28 -3.74
C THR A 46 14.95 -22.93 -3.93
N PHE A 47 13.93 -22.10 -4.10
CA PHE A 47 12.58 -22.53 -4.43
C PHE A 47 11.89 -21.51 -5.31
N ASN A 48 11.04 -22.01 -6.21
CA ASN A 48 10.14 -21.17 -6.98
C ASN A 48 8.96 -20.75 -6.07
N SER A 49 8.67 -19.45 -5.99
CA SER A 49 7.52 -18.94 -5.24
C SER A 49 6.18 -19.13 -5.98
N GLY A 50 6.21 -19.70 -7.20
CA GLY A 50 5.04 -20.09 -7.98
C GLY A 50 4.52 -19.03 -8.94
N GLY A 51 4.75 -17.73 -8.67
CA GLY A 51 4.39 -16.62 -9.55
C GLY A 51 3.91 -15.37 -8.79
N PHE A 52 3.22 -14.48 -9.51
CA PHE A 52 2.53 -13.30 -8.95
C PHE A 52 3.44 -12.27 -8.26
N GLU A 53 4.69 -12.14 -8.73
CA GLU A 53 5.69 -11.26 -8.09
C GLU A 53 5.19 -9.81 -7.93
N GLN A 54 4.46 -9.31 -8.92
CA GLN A 54 3.85 -7.98 -8.90
C GLN A 54 2.72 -7.86 -7.87
N LEU A 55 1.97 -8.93 -7.60
CA LEU A 55 0.90 -8.93 -6.58
C LEU A 55 1.47 -9.01 -5.16
N TYR A 56 2.63 -9.67 -5.01
CA TYR A 56 3.36 -9.78 -3.75
C TYR A 56 4.30 -8.59 -3.48
N ALA A 57 4.41 -7.63 -4.39
CA ALA A 57 5.20 -6.41 -4.21
C ALA A 57 4.80 -5.64 -2.94
N LYS A 58 3.52 -5.66 -2.55
CA LYS A 58 3.05 -5.07 -1.28
C LYS A 58 3.75 -5.64 -0.05
N LEU A 59 4.03 -6.95 -0.04
CA LEU A 59 4.73 -7.59 1.08
C LEU A 59 6.20 -7.18 1.08
N GLN A 60 6.80 -7.07 -0.10
CA GLN A 60 8.18 -6.63 -0.24
C GLN A 60 8.37 -5.17 0.23
N ALA A 61 7.43 -4.29 -0.10
CA ALA A 61 7.41 -2.92 0.42
C ALA A 61 7.24 -2.90 1.95
N TYR A 62 6.33 -3.72 2.49
CA TYR A 62 6.16 -3.86 3.93
C TYR A 62 7.43 -4.34 4.64
N ALA A 63 8.14 -5.34 4.10
CA ALA A 63 9.43 -5.76 4.64
C ALA A 63 10.44 -4.60 4.63
N GLY A 64 10.49 -3.82 3.55
CA GLY A 64 11.31 -2.61 3.47
C GLY A 64 10.96 -1.55 4.52
N GLN A 65 9.67 -1.39 4.84
CA GLN A 65 9.24 -0.50 5.93
C GLN A 65 9.70 -0.99 7.30
N ARG A 66 9.45 -2.28 7.61
CA ARG A 66 9.75 -2.87 8.92
C ARG A 66 11.25 -2.94 9.21
N LEU A 67 12.06 -3.14 8.16
CA LEU A 67 13.52 -3.22 8.25
C LEU A 67 14.23 -1.88 8.00
N ASN A 68 13.48 -0.81 7.69
CA ASN A 68 14.02 0.46 7.22
C ASN A 68 15.00 0.29 6.03
N ASP A 69 14.65 -0.60 5.11
CA ASP A 69 15.45 -0.98 3.93
C ASP A 69 14.85 -0.35 2.66
N THR A 70 15.43 0.77 2.25
CA THR A 70 15.03 1.50 1.03
C THR A 70 15.18 0.65 -0.24
N ASN A 71 16.14 -0.27 -0.28
CA ASN A 71 16.34 -1.13 -1.46
C ASN A 71 15.16 -2.08 -1.64
N GLN A 72 14.62 -2.66 -0.55
CA GLN A 72 13.42 -3.49 -0.63
C GLN A 72 12.20 -2.70 -1.11
N LYS A 73 12.04 -1.46 -0.64
CA LYS A 73 10.96 -0.57 -1.13
C LYS A 73 11.13 -0.26 -2.62
N GLN A 74 12.35 0.03 -3.08
CA GLN A 74 12.63 0.28 -4.50
C GLN A 74 12.37 -0.96 -5.36
N LEU A 75 12.76 -2.15 -4.88
CA LEU A 75 12.46 -3.40 -5.57
C LEU A 75 10.95 -3.60 -5.72
N ALA A 76 10.16 -3.31 -4.69
CA ALA A 76 8.70 -3.37 -4.78
C ALA A 76 8.14 -2.42 -5.86
N TRP A 77 8.63 -1.19 -5.94
CA TRP A 77 8.29 -0.26 -7.03
C TRP A 77 8.65 -0.79 -8.41
N ASN A 78 9.85 -1.38 -8.55
CA ASN A 78 10.29 -1.96 -9.82
C ASN A 78 9.35 -3.09 -10.26
N ARG A 79 8.86 -3.93 -9.33
CA ARG A 79 7.88 -4.99 -9.64
C ARG A 79 6.57 -4.44 -10.20
N ILE A 80 5.99 -3.41 -9.59
CA ILE A 80 4.69 -2.89 -10.04
C ILE A 80 4.77 -2.00 -11.27
N THR A 81 5.95 -1.42 -11.56
CA THR A 81 6.16 -0.55 -12.74
C THR A 81 6.60 -1.33 -13.97
N SER A 82 7.26 -2.47 -13.80
CA SER A 82 7.61 -3.39 -14.89
C SER A 82 6.52 -4.39 -15.25
N ALA A 83 5.47 -4.51 -14.42
CA ALA A 83 4.35 -5.40 -14.67
C ALA A 83 3.59 -5.02 -15.95
N THR A 84 3.01 -6.03 -16.61
CA THR A 84 2.23 -5.86 -17.83
C THR A 84 1.13 -4.82 -17.63
N THR A 85 1.06 -3.87 -18.55
CA THR A 85 -0.02 -2.89 -18.61
C THR A 85 -1.15 -3.43 -19.48
N PHE A 86 -2.39 -3.21 -19.06
CA PHE A 86 -3.57 -3.59 -19.83
C PHE A 86 -3.85 -2.56 -20.92
N GLY A 87 -4.35 -3.02 -22.07
CA GLY A 87 -4.74 -2.15 -23.17
C GLY A 87 -5.96 -1.29 -22.85
N ASN A 88 -6.27 -0.36 -23.76
CA ASN A 88 -7.52 0.40 -23.67
C ASN A 88 -8.73 -0.50 -23.99
N PRO A 89 -9.92 -0.21 -23.43
CA PRO A 89 -11.14 -0.91 -23.80
C PRO A 89 -11.39 -0.85 -25.32
N VAL A 90 -11.73 -2.00 -25.91
CA VAL A 90 -12.11 -2.14 -27.32
C VAL A 90 -13.60 -2.41 -27.43
N LYS A 91 -14.26 -1.81 -28.43
CA LYS A 91 -15.68 -2.10 -28.73
C LYS A 91 -15.79 -3.38 -29.55
N VAL A 92 -16.65 -4.28 -29.12
CA VAL A 92 -16.99 -5.52 -29.83
C VAL A 92 -18.49 -5.50 -30.14
N GLY A 93 -18.85 -5.87 -31.38
CA GLY A 93 -20.23 -5.85 -31.86
C GLY A 93 -20.45 -6.76 -33.07
N GLY A 94 -21.62 -6.65 -33.69
CA GLY A 94 -22.01 -7.46 -34.85
C GLY A 94 -22.28 -8.91 -34.48
N LEU A 95 -21.99 -9.84 -35.38
CA LEU A 95 -22.25 -11.28 -35.18
C LEU A 95 -21.39 -11.95 -34.09
N ASN A 96 -20.45 -11.23 -33.49
CA ASN A 96 -19.55 -11.76 -32.46
C ASN A 96 -20.19 -11.76 -31.05
N VAL A 97 -21.21 -10.94 -30.81
CA VAL A 97 -21.86 -10.76 -29.49
C VAL A 97 -23.34 -10.47 -29.65
N ILE A 98 -24.14 -10.81 -28.64
CA ILE A 98 -25.60 -10.56 -28.65
C ILE A 98 -25.88 -9.04 -28.58
N GLU A 99 -25.17 -8.34 -27.70
CA GLU A 99 -25.26 -6.89 -27.52
C GLU A 99 -23.85 -6.29 -27.60
N PRO A 100 -23.68 -5.05 -28.11
CA PRO A 100 -22.37 -4.39 -28.14
C PRO A 100 -21.77 -4.23 -26.74
N ILE A 101 -20.49 -4.59 -26.59
CA ILE A 101 -19.76 -4.51 -25.31
C ILE A 101 -18.45 -3.72 -25.47
N ASN A 102 -17.89 -3.26 -24.33
CA ASN A 102 -16.50 -2.84 -24.25
C ASN A 102 -15.71 -3.91 -23.48
N GLU A 103 -14.60 -4.36 -24.04
CA GLU A 103 -13.75 -5.40 -23.45
C GLU A 103 -12.32 -4.89 -23.29
N ILE A 104 -11.65 -5.26 -22.20
CA ILE A 104 -10.20 -5.08 -22.05
C ILE A 104 -9.56 -6.47 -22.17
N ILE A 105 -8.98 -6.75 -23.34
CA ILE A 105 -8.37 -8.04 -23.62
C ILE A 105 -7.18 -8.27 -22.68
N GLY A 106 -7.14 -9.46 -22.06
CA GLY A 106 -6.07 -9.88 -21.17
C GLY A 106 -6.18 -9.39 -19.74
N LEU A 107 -7.18 -8.55 -19.41
CA LEU A 107 -7.50 -8.20 -18.03
C LEU A 107 -8.54 -9.18 -17.47
N ASN A 108 -8.28 -9.72 -16.28
CA ASN A 108 -9.29 -10.44 -15.50
C ASN A 108 -9.51 -9.79 -14.13
N THR A 109 -10.56 -10.24 -13.42
CA THR A 109 -10.91 -9.70 -12.10
C THR A 109 -9.82 -9.92 -11.05
N ASN A 110 -9.09 -11.03 -11.13
CA ASN A 110 -8.02 -11.34 -10.18
C ASN A 110 -6.85 -10.36 -10.32
N ASP A 111 -6.48 -10.05 -11.57
CA ASP A 111 -5.47 -9.05 -11.90
C ASP A 111 -5.91 -7.67 -11.42
N ALA A 112 -7.11 -7.23 -11.80
CA ALA A 112 -7.65 -5.93 -11.42
C ALA A 112 -7.64 -5.74 -9.90
N ALA A 113 -8.14 -6.72 -9.15
CA ALA A 113 -8.24 -6.63 -7.69
C ALA A 113 -6.86 -6.68 -7.01
N SER A 114 -6.04 -7.68 -7.35
CA SER A 114 -4.80 -7.90 -6.61
C SER A 114 -3.70 -6.91 -7.00
N PHE A 115 -3.64 -6.52 -8.28
CA PHE A 115 -2.59 -5.63 -8.76
C PHE A 115 -2.82 -4.19 -8.30
N SER A 116 -4.07 -3.71 -8.36
CA SER A 116 -4.41 -2.39 -7.82
C SER A 116 -4.12 -2.30 -6.32
N LEU A 117 -4.46 -3.35 -5.55
CA LEU A 117 -4.13 -3.42 -4.13
C LEU A 117 -2.62 -3.37 -3.88
N ALA A 118 -1.83 -4.08 -4.68
CA ALA A 118 -0.37 -4.03 -4.59
C ALA A 118 0.16 -2.61 -4.87
N GLN A 119 -0.36 -1.94 -5.90
CA GLN A 119 0.02 -0.57 -6.25
C GLN A 119 -0.33 0.42 -5.12
N TYR A 120 -1.54 0.34 -4.55
CA TYR A 120 -1.94 1.20 -3.45
C TYR A 120 -1.07 1.00 -2.21
N ALA A 121 -0.79 -0.25 -1.83
CA ALA A 121 0.06 -0.54 -0.68
C ALA A 121 1.50 -0.05 -0.87
N VAL A 122 2.10 -0.29 -2.03
CA VAL A 122 3.46 0.18 -2.34
C VAL A 122 3.51 1.72 -2.32
N LEU A 123 2.52 2.39 -2.92
CA LEU A 123 2.42 3.85 -2.89
C LEU A 123 2.24 4.40 -1.47
N ALA A 124 1.45 3.76 -0.63
CA ALA A 124 1.23 4.18 0.75
C ALA A 124 2.49 4.00 1.62
N ILE A 125 3.28 2.94 1.38
CA ILE A 125 4.46 2.60 2.17
C ILE A 125 5.71 3.38 1.74
N ALA A 126 5.86 3.63 0.44
CA ALA A 126 7.06 4.24 -0.15
C ALA A 126 6.73 5.33 -1.19
N PRO A 127 5.91 6.34 -0.85
CA PRO A 127 5.54 7.38 -1.81
C PRO A 127 6.75 8.17 -2.33
N GLU A 128 7.81 8.27 -1.54
CA GLU A 128 9.06 8.97 -1.88
C GLU A 128 9.85 8.33 -3.03
N LEU A 129 9.58 7.06 -3.34
CA LEU A 129 10.24 6.30 -4.42
C LEU A 129 9.36 6.17 -5.67
N ALA A 130 8.19 6.82 -5.69
CA ALA A 130 7.30 6.81 -6.84
C ALA A 130 8.01 7.45 -8.06
N PRO A 131 8.03 6.80 -9.23
CA PRO A 131 8.60 7.37 -10.45
C PRO A 131 7.97 8.70 -10.86
N ASP A 132 8.79 9.67 -11.28
CA ASP A 132 8.33 10.98 -11.77
C ASP A 132 7.39 10.91 -12.98
N SER A 133 7.42 9.80 -13.72
CA SER A 133 6.51 9.54 -14.84
C SER A 133 5.04 9.54 -14.45
N PHE A 134 4.71 9.29 -13.17
CA PHE A 134 3.35 9.39 -12.64
C PHE A 134 2.90 10.84 -12.43
N LEU A 135 3.81 11.77 -12.18
CA LEU A 135 3.50 13.20 -11.99
C LEU A 135 3.34 13.93 -13.32
N ALA A 136 4.14 13.55 -14.33
CA ALA A 136 4.14 14.22 -15.63
C ALA A 136 2.93 13.88 -16.53
N LYS A 137 2.23 12.76 -16.28
CA LYS A 137 1.06 12.35 -17.08
C LYS A 137 -0.28 12.99 -16.65
N GLY A 138 -0.28 13.88 -15.64
CA GLY A 138 -1.47 14.24 -14.88
C GLY A 138 -1.80 15.74 -14.77
N ARG A 139 -1.87 16.48 -15.88
CA ARG A 139 -2.85 17.59 -16.02
C ARG A 139 -4.02 17.20 -16.96
N SER A 140 -4.25 15.89 -17.13
CA SER A 140 -5.27 15.37 -18.05
C SER A 140 -6.53 14.92 -17.32
N LYS A 141 -7.56 15.77 -17.41
CA LYS A 141 -9.02 15.51 -17.43
C LYS A 141 -9.74 14.77 -16.29
N TYR A 142 -9.07 14.14 -15.33
CA TYR A 142 -9.75 13.44 -14.20
C TYR A 142 -9.63 14.15 -12.84
N ALA A 143 -8.87 15.25 -12.74
CA ALA A 143 -8.69 15.98 -11.49
C ALA A 143 -10.01 16.59 -10.97
N ASP A 144 -10.91 17.00 -11.86
CA ASP A 144 -12.11 17.74 -11.45
C ASP A 144 -13.15 16.88 -10.72
N SER A 145 -13.21 15.56 -10.97
CA SER A 145 -14.21 14.69 -10.32
C SER A 145 -13.77 14.17 -8.94
N VAL A 146 -12.46 13.94 -8.73
CA VAL A 146 -11.95 13.39 -7.46
C VAL A 146 -11.79 14.49 -6.40
N VAL A 147 -11.53 15.74 -6.81
CA VAL A 147 -11.44 16.88 -5.88
C VAL A 147 -12.82 17.26 -5.31
N SER A 148 -13.92 16.93 -6.00
CA SER A 148 -15.27 17.33 -5.58
C SER A 148 -15.90 16.48 -4.45
N SER A 149 -15.29 15.37 -4.02
CA SER A 149 -15.93 14.45 -3.05
C SER A 149 -15.29 14.41 -1.66
N SER A 150 -14.19 15.12 -1.42
CA SER A 150 -13.63 15.25 -0.07
C SER A 150 -14.31 16.37 0.71
N THR A 151 -15.63 16.29 0.86
CA THR A 151 -16.25 16.92 2.03
C THR A 151 -16.06 15.94 3.17
N ILE A 152 -15.05 16.20 4.02
CA ILE A 152 -15.05 15.59 5.36
C ILE A 152 -16.33 16.10 6.02
N VAL A 153 -17.37 15.27 6.06
CA VAL A 153 -18.49 15.45 6.96
C VAL A 153 -17.91 15.25 8.35
N ALA A 154 -17.50 16.35 8.98
CA ALA A 154 -17.24 16.35 10.41
C ALA A 154 -18.56 15.99 11.10
N SER A 155 -18.74 14.72 11.45
CA SER A 155 -19.84 14.32 12.32
C SER A 155 -19.59 14.99 13.67
N THR A 156 -20.24 16.11 13.91
CA THR A 156 -20.32 16.70 15.24
C THR A 156 -21.25 15.81 16.05
N TYR A 157 -20.67 14.83 16.74
CA TYR A 157 -21.38 14.12 17.80
C TYR A 157 -21.69 15.15 18.90
N ARG A 158 -22.97 15.48 19.05
CA ARG A 158 -23.47 16.32 20.13
C ARG A 158 -23.58 15.45 21.38
N GLU A 159 -22.54 15.48 22.22
CA GLU A 159 -22.61 14.89 23.56
C GLU A 159 -23.75 15.53 24.36
N LYS A 160 -24.71 14.71 24.80
CA LYS A 160 -25.75 15.10 25.75
C LYS A 160 -25.14 14.97 27.14
N ASN A 161 -24.70 16.09 27.71
CA ASN A 161 -24.27 16.16 29.11
C ASN A 161 -25.48 15.98 30.05
N THR A 162 -25.48 14.90 30.83
CA THR A 162 -26.24 14.80 32.09
C THR A 162 -25.50 13.92 33.11
N GLY A 163 -25.00 14.53 34.20
CA GLY A 163 -24.77 13.86 35.50
C GLY A 163 -23.31 13.51 35.88
N PRO A 164 -22.96 13.44 37.19
CA PRO A 164 -21.79 14.16 37.71
C PRO A 164 -20.49 13.34 37.86
N SER A 165 -19.43 14.13 38.03
CA SER A 165 -18.00 13.83 38.14
C SER A 165 -17.58 12.71 39.11
N VAL A 166 -16.69 11.84 38.63
CA VAL A 166 -15.78 11.03 39.47
C VAL A 166 -14.34 11.34 39.08
N GLU A 167 -13.49 11.60 40.07
CA GLU A 167 -12.16 12.16 39.91
C GLU A 167 -11.03 11.09 39.88
N LYS A 168 -10.08 11.27 38.93
CA LYS A 168 -8.65 10.83 38.87
C LYS A 168 -8.33 9.35 38.52
N PRO A 169 -7.15 9.03 37.90
CA PRO A 169 -5.85 9.73 38.02
C PRO A 169 -5.11 10.12 36.71
N LYS A 170 -4.14 11.02 36.86
CA LYS A 170 -3.25 11.60 35.82
C LYS A 170 -2.38 10.54 35.12
N LYS A 171 -2.29 10.58 33.78
CA LYS A 171 -1.22 9.94 32.99
C LYS A 171 -0.47 10.96 32.11
N LYS A 172 0.82 10.71 31.98
CA LYS A 172 1.92 11.62 31.59
C LYS A 172 1.76 12.18 30.17
N ARG A 173 2.12 13.46 30.01
CA ARG A 173 2.19 14.20 28.75
C ARG A 173 3.18 13.54 27.78
N GLY A 174 2.68 13.03 26.66
CA GLY A 174 3.48 12.72 25.48
C GLY A 174 3.89 14.02 24.79
N VAL A 175 5.14 14.41 25.02
CA VAL A 175 5.90 15.36 24.20
C VAL A 175 6.05 14.71 22.81
N ILE A 176 6.10 15.51 21.76
CA ILE A 176 6.47 15.11 20.38
C ILE A 176 5.34 14.51 19.53
N VAL A 177 4.24 15.26 19.37
CA VAL A 177 3.57 15.32 18.07
C VAL A 177 3.35 16.82 17.75
N ARG A 178 3.78 17.25 16.55
CA ARG A 178 3.15 18.32 15.76
C ARG A 178 3.56 19.82 15.80
N ILE A 179 4.68 20.29 16.35
CA ILE A 179 5.04 21.74 16.23
C ILE A 179 6.48 22.03 15.79
N LEU A 180 7.06 21.28 14.84
CA LEU A 180 8.31 21.71 14.18
C LEU A 180 8.30 21.61 12.65
N TYR A 181 7.18 21.18 12.05
CA TYR A 181 7.06 21.09 10.59
C TYR A 181 6.23 22.21 9.94
N LEU A 182 5.77 23.22 10.70
CA LEU A 182 4.80 24.21 10.16
C LEU A 182 5.27 25.65 10.05
N LEU A 183 6.40 26.07 10.60
CA LEU A 183 6.81 27.48 10.50
C LEU A 183 8.32 27.62 10.29
N GLY A 184 8.78 27.21 9.12
CA GLY A 184 10.09 27.58 8.57
C GLY A 184 10.22 29.09 8.37
N LEU A 185 10.31 29.85 9.46
CA LEU A 185 10.61 31.28 9.49
C LEU A 185 11.71 31.54 10.50
N ARG A 186 12.94 31.45 9.99
CA ARG A 186 14.13 32.06 10.57
C ARG A 186 14.02 33.57 10.31
N GLY A 187 13.68 34.36 11.32
CA GLY A 187 13.73 35.81 11.29
C GLY A 187 14.76 36.32 12.29
N THR A 188 15.85 36.90 11.78
CA THR A 188 16.93 37.53 12.54
C THR A 188 16.59 38.95 12.97
N LYS A 189 17.04 39.28 14.20
CA LYS A 189 17.06 40.57 14.91
C LYS A 189 15.77 41.02 15.57
#